data_AF-A0A5Q4DWP5-F1
#
_entry.id   AF-A0A5Q4DWP5-F1
#
_cell.length_a   1.000
_cell.length_b   1.000
_cell.length_c   1.000
_cell.angle_alpha   90.00
_cell.angle_beta   90.00
_cell.angle_gamma   90.00
#
_symmetry.space_group_name_H-M   'P 1'
#
loop_
_entity.id
_entity.type
_entity.pdbx_description
1 polymer ?
#
loop_
_entity_poly.entity_id
_entity_poly.type
_entity_poly.pdbx_seq_one_letter_code
_entity_poly.pdbx_strand_id
1 'polypeptide(L)'
;MSYLEAIILGLVQGIFMFVPVSSTAHLVVTQHVMIAQGSSMPPPESPAMILFDLVVHMGTLVSIAIVFWKSLSALVRATFAETTSRLRIPGQGMGAFSRLFLMGMLTVLVTGVLGLV
;
A
#
# COMPACT_ATOMS: atom_id res chain seq x y z
N MET A 1 21.03 -12.51 -3.42
CA MET A 1 20.62 -11.10 -3.59
C MET A 1 21.84 -10.22 -3.42
N SER A 2 22.35 -9.66 -4.51
CA SER A 2 23.34 -8.59 -4.53
C SER A 2 22.66 -7.23 -4.30
N TYR A 3 23.43 -6.22 -3.89
CA TYR A 3 22.89 -4.86 -3.70
C TYR A 3 22.31 -4.27 -4.98
N LEU A 4 22.89 -4.60 -6.14
CA LEU A 4 22.39 -4.15 -7.45
C LEU A 4 21.00 -4.73 -7.74
N GLU A 5 20.79 -6.01 -7.45
CA GLU A 5 19.48 -6.67 -7.59
C GLU A 5 18.42 -6.02 -6.71
N ALA A 6 18.76 -5.74 -5.45
CA ALA A 6 17.86 -5.08 -4.51
C ALA A 6 17.45 -3.67 -4.99
N ILE A 7 18.38 -2.90 -5.55
CA ILE A 7 18.11 -1.57 -6.11
C ILE A 7 17.17 -1.67 -7.32
N ILE A 8 17.42 -2.60 -8.25
CA ILE A 8 16.58 -2.78 -9.43
C ILE A 8 15.16 -3.16 -9.02
N LEU A 9 15.01 -4.16 -8.14
CA LEU A 9 13.69 -4.62 -7.69
C LEU A 9 12.96 -3.53 -6.89
N GLY A 10 13.67 -2.75 -6.08
CA GLY A 10 13.12 -1.59 -5.39
C GLY A 10 12.62 -0.50 -6.34
N LEU A 11 13.35 -0.23 -7.43
CA LEU A 11 12.92 0.71 -8.48
C LEU A 11 11.69 0.20 -9.23
N VAL A 12 11.68 -1.08 -9.60
CA VAL A 12 10.54 -1.76 -10.23
C VAL A 12 9.30 -1.62 -9.34
N GLN A 13 9.40 -1.97 -8.05
CA GLN A 13 8.30 -1.81 -7.10
C GLN A 13 7.85 -0.35 -7.00
N GLY A 14 8.79 0.58 -6.86
CA GLY A 14 8.51 2.00 -6.74
C GLY A 14 7.76 2.57 -7.93
N ILE A 15 8.18 2.22 -9.15
CA ILE A 15 7.57 2.71 -10.40
C ILE A 15 6.19 2.07 -10.61
N PHE A 16 6.11 0.73 -10.51
CA PHE A 16 4.86 0.01 -10.80
C PHE A 16 3.79 0.16 -9.71
N MET A 17 4.12 0.69 -8.53
CA MET A 17 3.10 1.07 -7.53
C MET A 17 2.21 2.23 -8.00
N PHE A 18 2.72 3.13 -8.85
CA PHE A 18 1.97 4.30 -9.32
C PHE A 18 1.30 4.10 -10.69
N VAL A 19 1.62 2.99 -11.37
CA VAL A 19 0.99 2.61 -12.63
C VAL A 19 -0.14 1.62 -12.31
N PRO A 20 -1.34 1.74 -12.92
CA PRO A 20 -2.46 0.81 -12.69
C PRO A 20 -2.21 -0.54 -13.37
N VAL A 21 -1.15 -1.23 -12.96
CA VAL A 21 -0.74 -2.57 -13.36
C VAL A 21 -0.43 -3.35 -12.09
N SER A 22 -0.59 -4.68 -12.11
CA SER A 22 -0.29 -5.52 -10.96
C SER A 22 1.20 -5.41 -10.59
N SER A 23 1.51 -4.65 -9.54
CA SER A 23 2.89 -4.42 -9.08
C SER A 23 3.54 -5.72 -8.62
N THR A 24 2.77 -6.60 -7.97
CA THR A 24 3.20 -7.93 -7.54
C THR A 24 3.59 -8.83 -8.70
N ALA A 25 2.78 -8.87 -9.77
CA ALA A 25 3.09 -9.69 -10.95
C ALA A 25 4.38 -9.23 -11.65
N HIS A 26 4.58 -7.91 -11.82
CA HIS A 26 5.79 -7.39 -12.47
C HIS A 26 7.05 -7.62 -11.64
N LEU A 27 6.94 -7.51 -10.31
CA LEU A 27 8.03 -7.82 -9.41
C LEU A 27 8.45 -9.29 -9.53
N VAL A 28 7.50 -10.23 -9.41
CA VAL A 28 7.75 -11.68 -9.52
C VAL A 28 8.32 -12.05 -10.90
N VAL A 29 7.78 -11.46 -11.98
CA VAL A 29 8.34 -11.66 -13.33
C VAL A 29 9.78 -11.17 -13.43
N THR A 30 10.09 -10.01 -12.86
CA THR A 30 11.46 -9.47 -12.85
C THR A 30 12.40 -10.40 -12.08
N GLN A 31 11.97 -10.94 -10.94
CA GLN A 31 12.74 -11.90 -10.16
C GLN A 31 13.02 -13.18 -10.96
N HIS A 32 12.01 -13.74 -11.64
CA HIS A 32 12.19 -14.91 -12.51
C HIS A 32 13.17 -14.64 -13.67
N VAL A 33 13.06 -13.47 -14.31
CA VAL A 33 13.96 -13.08 -15.41
C VAL A 33 15.40 -12.99 -14.90
N MET A 34 15.63 -12.38 -13.75
CA MET A 34 16.98 -12.24 -13.20
C MET A 34 17.55 -13.58 -12.74
N ILE A 35 16.73 -14.50 -12.21
CA ILE A 35 17.15 -15.88 -11.90
C ILE A 35 17.54 -16.61 -13.20
N ALA A 36 16.73 -16.48 -14.26
CA ALA A 36 17.02 -17.06 -15.57
C ALA A 36 18.31 -16.50 -16.21
N GLN A 37 18.69 -15.26 -15.89
CA GLN A 37 19.94 -14.62 -16.31
C GLN A 37 21.17 -15.03 -15.48
N GLY A 38 21.02 -15.97 -14.54
CA GLY A 38 22.14 -16.53 -13.77
C GLY A 38 22.38 -15.86 -12.41
N SER A 39 21.43 -15.09 -11.89
CA SER A 39 21.55 -14.53 -10.54
C SER A 39 21.44 -15.62 -9.46
N SER A 40 22.24 -15.51 -8.40
CA SER A 40 22.23 -16.42 -7.25
C SER A 40 21.12 -16.09 -6.24
N MET A 41 20.03 -15.52 -6.72
CA MET A 41 18.87 -15.10 -5.95
C MET A 41 18.02 -16.31 -5.57
N PRO A 42 17.59 -16.46 -4.30
CA PRO A 42 16.61 -17.48 -3.95
C PRO A 42 15.29 -17.32 -4.74
N PRO A 43 14.51 -18.40 -4.90
CA PRO A 43 13.26 -18.38 -5.65
C PRO A 43 12.27 -17.30 -5.17
N PRO A 44 11.39 -16.78 -6.04
CA PRO A 44 10.36 -15.80 -5.68
C PRO A 44 9.45 -16.25 -4.53
N GLU A 45 9.16 -17.55 -4.47
CA GLU A 45 8.35 -18.18 -3.42
C GLU A 45 9.12 -18.43 -2.11
N SER A 46 10.41 -18.08 -2.05
CA SER A 46 11.19 -18.21 -0.83
C SER A 46 10.73 -17.21 0.23
N PRO A 47 10.72 -17.58 1.53
CA PRO A 47 10.35 -16.67 2.61
C PRO A 47 11.18 -15.39 2.64
N ALA A 48 12.46 -15.47 2.24
CA ALA A 48 13.35 -14.32 2.16
C ALA A 48 12.90 -13.31 1.09
N MET A 49 12.42 -13.80 -0.06
CA MET A 49 11.97 -12.93 -1.14
C MET A 49 10.59 -12.33 -0.84
N ILE A 50 9.69 -13.11 -0.27
CA ILE A 50 8.41 -12.60 0.22
C ILE A 50 8.62 -11.48 1.24
N LEU A 51 9.55 -11.67 2.20
CA LEU A 51 9.90 -10.61 3.15
C LEU A 51 10.49 -9.38 2.46
N PHE A 52 11.35 -9.56 1.46
CA PHE A 52 11.89 -8.46 0.66
C PHE A 52 10.77 -7.68 -0.04
N ASP A 53 9.85 -8.38 -0.68
CA ASP A 53 8.70 -7.82 -1.39
C ASP A 53 7.79 -7.01 -0.45
N LEU A 54 7.54 -7.53 0.76
CA LEU A 54 6.83 -6.80 1.81
C LEU A 54 7.58 -5.53 2.23
N VAL A 55 8.90 -5.59 2.39
CA VAL A 55 9.71 -4.43 2.81
C VAL A 55 9.72 -3.35 1.74
N VAL A 56 9.91 -3.69 0.47
CA VAL A 56 9.87 -2.70 -0.63
C VAL A 56 8.46 -2.12 -0.81
N HIS A 57 7.42 -2.93 -0.59
CA HIS A 57 6.04 -2.46 -0.57
C HIS A 57 5.74 -1.52 0.61
N MET A 58 6.31 -1.78 1.79
CA MET A 58 6.26 -0.83 2.91
C MET A 58 6.98 0.47 2.57
N GLY A 59 8.08 0.41 1.83
CA GLY A 59 8.78 1.60 1.32
C GLY A 59 7.87 2.50 0.46
N THR A 60 7.06 1.91 -0.42
CA THR A 60 6.12 2.69 -1.25
C THR A 60 4.98 3.26 -0.42
N LEU A 61 4.47 2.52 0.59
CA LEU A 61 3.47 3.04 1.53
C LEU A 61 4.00 4.27 2.29
N VAL A 62 5.24 4.20 2.79
CA VAL A 62 5.89 5.33 3.48
C VAL A 62 6.05 6.53 2.53
N SER A 63 6.46 6.29 1.28
CA SER A 63 6.54 7.35 0.26
C SER A 63 5.21 8.07 0.08
N ILE A 64 4.10 7.32 -0.09
CA ILE A 64 2.75 7.89 -0.19
C ILE A 64 2.38 8.66 1.09
N ALA A 65 2.65 8.10 2.27
CA ALA A 65 2.34 8.73 3.54
C ALA A 65 3.05 10.09 3.72
N ILE A 66 4.32 10.19 3.29
CA ILE A 66 5.10 11.42 3.35
C ILE A 66 4.57 12.45 2.34
N VAL A 67 4.38 12.05 1.08
CA VAL A 67 3.93 12.96 0.01
C VAL A 67 2.53 13.50 0.30
N PHE A 68 1.61 12.65 0.76
CA PHE A 68 0.22 13.02 1.06
C PHE A 68 -0.02 13.40 2.53
N TRP A 69 1.03 13.63 3.32
CA TRP A 69 0.92 13.88 4.76
C TRP A 69 -0.08 14.99 5.13
N LYS A 70 -0.08 16.10 4.37
CA LYS A 70 -0.99 17.23 4.61
C LYS A 70 -2.45 16.85 4.33
N SER A 71 -2.71 16.18 3.21
CA SER A 71 -4.06 15.74 2.84
C SER A 71 -4.59 14.68 3.79
N LEU A 72 -3.73 13.72 4.18
CA LEU A 72 -4.08 12.65 5.11
C LEU A 72 -4.37 13.20 6.50
N SER A 73 -3.52 14.08 7.03
CA SER A 73 -3.75 14.72 8.33
C SER A 73 -4.99 15.62 8.34
N ALA A 74 -5.30 16.31 7.24
CA ALA A 74 -6.54 17.08 7.10
C ALA A 74 -7.78 16.17 7.13
N LEU A 75 -7.77 15.06 6.38
CA LEU A 75 -8.86 14.07 6.38
C LEU A 75 -9.09 13.48 7.78
N VAL A 76 -8.02 13.08 8.46
CA VAL A 76 -8.09 12.52 9.82
C VAL A 76 -8.68 13.55 10.78
N ARG A 77 -8.14 14.77 10.81
CA ARG A 77 -8.64 15.84 11.71
C ARG A 77 -10.10 16.19 11.43
N ALA A 78 -10.49 16.30 10.17
CA ALA A 78 -11.88 16.59 9.79
C ALA A 78 -12.84 15.47 10.22
N THR A 79 -12.43 14.21 10.03
CA THR A 79 -13.21 13.03 10.46
C THR A 79 -13.40 12.99 11.97
N PHE A 80 -12.35 13.26 12.75
CA PHE A 80 -12.44 13.34 14.21
C PHE A 80 -13.29 14.52 14.68
N ALA A 81 -13.16 15.69 14.05
CA ALA A 81 -13.94 16.87 14.39
C ALA A 81 -15.45 16.65 14.15
N GLU A 82 -15.83 16.11 12.97
CA GLU A 82 -17.23 15.77 12.67
C GLU A 82 -17.78 14.67 13.58
N THR A 83 -16.97 13.68 13.94
CA THR A 83 -17.40 12.60 14.85
C THR A 83 -17.66 13.15 16.26
N THR A 84 -16.77 14.04 16.73
CA THR A 84 -16.90 14.67 18.05
C THR A 84 -18.08 15.64 18.09
N SER A 85 -18.31 16.43 17.03
CA SER A 85 -19.43 17.36 16.97
C SER A 85 -20.77 16.65 17.00
N ARG A 86 -20.87 15.45 16.40
CA ARG A 86 -22.09 14.63 16.48
C ARG A 86 -22.38 14.06 17.85
N LEU A 87 -21.34 13.65 18.59
CA LEU A 87 -21.51 13.20 19.96
C LEU A 87 -22.02 14.32 20.87
N ARG A 88 -21.68 15.58 20.53
CA ARG A 88 -22.07 16.76 21.30
C ARG A 88 -23.46 17.31 20.94
N ILE A 89 -23.91 17.12 19.69
CA ILE A 89 -25.21 17.61 19.20
C ILE A 89 -26.04 16.43 18.66
N PRO A 90 -26.91 15.82 19.50
CA PRO A 90 -27.79 14.75 19.04
C PRO A 90 -28.76 15.30 17.98
N GLY A 91 -28.78 14.67 16.80
CA GLY A 91 -29.62 15.06 15.65
C GLY A 91 -28.86 15.56 14.42
N GLN A 92 -27.55 15.81 14.49
CA GLN A 92 -26.74 16.08 13.30
C GLN A 92 -26.51 14.80 12.49
N GLY A 93 -26.91 14.81 11.22
CA GLY A 93 -26.55 13.75 10.29
C GLY A 93 -25.04 13.67 10.05
N MET A 94 -24.52 12.47 9.87
CA MET A 94 -23.84 12.11 8.62
C MET A 94 -22.76 13.04 8.01
N GLY A 95 -21.95 13.82 8.73
CA GLY A 95 -20.86 14.66 8.17
C GLY A 95 -20.10 14.03 7.00
N ALA A 96 -19.74 14.84 6.00
CA ALA A 96 -19.26 14.39 4.70
C ALA A 96 -17.90 13.68 4.80
N PHE A 97 -17.02 14.14 5.69
CA PHE A 97 -15.72 13.53 5.92
C PHE A 97 -15.85 12.18 6.62
N SER A 98 -16.74 12.05 7.61
CA SER A 98 -17.04 10.75 8.23
C SER A 98 -17.64 9.75 7.23
N ARG A 99 -18.49 10.21 6.29
CA ARG A 99 -19.04 9.33 5.22
C ARG A 99 -17.92 8.83 4.31
N LEU A 100 -17.08 9.73 3.83
CA LEU A 100 -15.94 9.38 2.97
C LEU A 100 -14.99 8.41 3.67
N PHE A 101 -14.71 8.66 4.95
CA PHE A 101 -13.89 7.76 5.76
C PHE A 101 -14.53 6.37 5.88
N LEU A 102 -15.82 6.28 6.20
CA LEU A 102 -16.53 5.00 6.30
C LEU A 102 -16.59 4.26 4.97
N MET A 103 -16.82 4.97 3.85
CA MET A 103 -16.77 4.38 2.52
C MET A 103 -15.38 3.83 2.20
N GLY A 104 -14.32 4.57 2.56
CA GLY A 104 -12.94 4.12 2.42
C GLY A 104 -12.61 2.91 3.30
N MET A 105 -13.08 2.89 4.54
CA MET A 105 -12.91 1.72 5.43
C MET A 105 -13.67 0.50 4.90
N LEU A 106 -14.87 0.70 4.38
CA LEU A 106 -15.66 -0.37 3.78
C LEU A 106 -14.96 -0.98 2.55
N THR A 107 -14.41 -0.15 1.66
CA THR A 107 -13.65 -0.67 0.50
C THR A 107 -12.38 -1.40 0.93
N VAL A 108 -11.62 -0.88 1.90
CA VAL A 108 -10.44 -1.58 2.43
C VAL A 108 -10.82 -2.93 3.06
N LEU A 109 -11.92 -2.97 3.81
CA LEU A 109 -12.43 -4.21 4.40
C LEU A 109 -12.81 -5.23 3.32
N VAL A 110 -13.55 -4.81 2.29
CA VAL A 110 -13.95 -5.70 1.19
C VAL A 110 -12.73 -6.24 0.45
N THR A 111 -11.77 -5.37 0.09
CA THR A 111 -10.52 -5.80 -0.57
C THR A 111 -9.70 -6.73 0.31
N GLY A 112 -9.62 -6.47 1.62
CA GLY A 112 -8.91 -7.31 2.57
C GLY A 112 -9.55 -8.69 2.72
N VAL A 113 -10.89 -8.76 2.81
CA VAL A 113 -11.62 -10.04 2.88
C VAL A 113 -11.45 -10.84 1.59
N LEU A 114 -11.56 -10.19 0.43
CA LEU A 114 -11.32 -10.84 -0.85
C LEU A 114 -9.88 -11.36 -1.00
N GLY A 115 -8.89 -10.67 -0.43
CA GLY A 115 -7.50 -11.12 -0.44
C GLY A 115 -7.18 -12.27 0.51
N LEU A 116 -8.10 -12.63 1.41
CA LEU A 116 -7.95 -13.78 2.33
C LEU A 116 -8.53 -15.09 1.76
N VAL A 117 -9.38 -15.00 0.73
CA VAL A 117 -10.05 -16.14 0.06
C VAL A 117 -9.27 -16.53 -1.19
#